data_AF-A0A955RHN4-F1
#
_entry.id   AF-A0A955RHN4-F1
#
_cell.length_a   1.000
_cell.length_b   1.000
_cell.length_c   1.000
_cell.angle_alpha   90.00
_cell.angle_beta   90.00
_cell.angle_gamma   90.00
#
_symmetry.space_group_name_H-M   'P 1'
#
loop_
_entity.id
_entity.type
_entity.pdbx_description
1 polymer ?
#
loop_
_entity_poly.entity_id
_entity_poly.type
_entity_poly.pdbx_seq_one_letter_code
_entity_poly.pdbx_strand_id
1 'polypeptide(L)'
;ADRLADAEALFGRASPVLARSGTKLAPLSELIGVHLALLQARRARREGRDPEPWLAEARQVLAAHPPEAMRASETRSARRAAAERLAADTGGDGILTPADGAWIVWGTHRLELGTRHAIRRVWLALVDARDTGEPRSVEELFAAGWPGESARQDAARDRVYHAVATLRKGGLGDALQRTEGGWLLDPGVPLRFV
;
A
#
# COMPACT_ATOMS: atom_id res chain seq x y z
N ALA A 1 4.22 28.44 21.49
CA ALA A 1 4.14 27.00 21.80
C ALA A 1 4.22 26.23 20.49
N ASP A 2 4.98 25.14 20.46
CA ASP A 2 5.09 24.26 19.30
C ASP A 2 3.80 23.44 19.19
N ARG A 3 2.92 23.83 18.26
CA ARG A 3 1.58 23.21 18.12
C ARG A 3 1.65 21.70 17.89
N LEU A 4 2.75 21.19 17.32
CA LEU A 4 2.94 19.76 17.12
C LEU A 4 3.24 19.08 18.46
N ALA A 5 4.14 19.64 19.27
CA ALA A 5 4.45 19.13 20.60
C ALA A 5 3.21 19.14 21.53
N ASP A 6 2.38 20.19 21.44
CA ASP A 6 1.12 20.26 22.20
C ASP A 6 0.13 19.16 21.76
N ALA A 7 0.01 18.92 20.45
CA ALA A 7 -0.82 17.86 19.90
C ALA A 7 -0.34 16.46 20.32
N GLU A 8 0.98 16.22 20.30
CA GLU A 8 1.60 14.98 20.77
C GLU A 8 1.32 14.72 22.24
N ALA A 9 1.51 15.73 23.09
CA ALA A 9 1.26 15.62 24.53
C ALA A 9 -0.22 15.33 24.82
N LEU A 10 -1.14 15.96 24.10
CA LEU A 10 -2.58 15.69 24.22
C LEU A 10 -2.92 14.27 23.74
N PHE A 11 -2.41 13.87 22.59
CA PHE A 11 -2.68 12.55 22.02
C PHE A 11 -2.09 11.42 22.87
N GLY A 12 -0.86 11.58 23.37
CA GLY A 12 -0.21 10.60 24.25
C GLY A 12 -0.96 10.38 25.57
N ARG A 13 -1.64 11.42 26.10
CA ARG A 13 -2.54 11.27 27.26
C ARG A 13 -3.86 10.60 26.90
N ALA A 14 -4.43 10.92 25.73
CA ALA A 14 -5.75 10.43 25.33
C ALA A 14 -5.72 8.98 24.80
N SER A 15 -4.70 8.60 24.05
CA SER A 15 -4.62 7.31 23.36
C SER A 15 -4.74 6.10 24.30
N PRO A 16 -4.04 6.01 25.45
CA PRO A 16 -4.19 4.89 26.38
C PRO A 16 -5.59 4.79 27.00
N VAL A 17 -6.31 5.91 27.14
CA VAL A 17 -7.69 5.92 27.64
C VAL A 17 -8.63 5.37 26.57
N LEU A 18 -8.46 5.79 25.32
CA LEU A 18 -9.26 5.32 24.19
C LEU A 18 -9.02 3.83 23.90
N ALA A 19 -7.77 3.36 23.97
CA ALA A 19 -7.41 1.96 23.76
C ALA A 19 -8.10 1.03 24.78
N ARG A 20 -8.19 1.44 26.05
CA ARG A 20 -8.82 0.67 27.13
C ARG A 20 -10.35 0.73 27.13
N SER A 21 -10.96 1.62 26.34
CA SER A 21 -12.41 1.81 26.33
C SER A 21 -13.18 0.64 25.71
N GLY A 22 -12.51 -0.26 24.97
CA GLY A 22 -13.15 -1.37 24.24
C GLY A 22 -14.12 -0.90 23.13
N THR A 23 -14.12 0.40 22.83
CA THR A 23 -15.00 0.98 21.81
C THR A 23 -14.40 0.89 20.41
N LYS A 24 -15.22 1.15 19.39
CA LYS A 24 -14.76 1.34 18.00
C LYS A 24 -13.77 2.49 17.83
N LEU A 25 -13.55 3.31 18.87
CA LEU A 25 -12.61 4.42 18.86
C LEU A 25 -11.16 3.98 19.03
N ALA A 26 -10.88 2.77 19.56
CA ALA A 26 -9.51 2.30 19.74
C ALA A 26 -8.75 2.21 18.40
N PRO A 27 -9.24 1.49 17.37
CA PRO A 27 -8.60 1.50 16.04
C PRO A 27 -8.52 2.89 15.40
N LEU A 28 -9.55 3.72 15.58
CA LEU A 28 -9.55 5.08 15.05
C LEU A 28 -8.46 5.95 15.70
N SER A 29 -8.24 5.80 17.01
CA SER A 29 -7.20 6.53 17.73
C SER A 29 -5.80 6.13 17.24
N GLU A 30 -5.54 4.83 17.03
CA GLU A 30 -4.28 4.35 16.49
C GLU A 30 -4.03 4.90 15.08
N LEU A 31 -5.06 4.91 14.22
CA LEU A 31 -4.97 5.52 12.88
C LEU A 31 -4.76 7.03 12.90
N ILE A 32 -5.28 7.75 13.90
CA ILE A 32 -4.95 9.16 14.12
C ILE A 32 -3.46 9.31 14.50
N GLY A 33 -2.93 8.38 15.28
CA GLY A 33 -1.50 8.30 15.61
C GLY A 33 -0.60 8.26 14.38
N VAL A 34 -1.02 7.58 13.31
CA VAL A 34 -0.31 7.58 12.02
C VAL A 34 -0.11 9.00 11.49
N HIS A 35 -1.11 9.88 11.59
CA HIS A 35 -0.96 11.26 11.12
C HIS A 35 0.07 12.06 11.93
N LEU A 36 0.18 11.82 13.24
CA LEU A 36 1.20 12.45 14.08
C LEU A 36 2.60 11.96 13.71
N ALA A 37 2.77 10.64 13.55
CA ALA A 37 4.03 10.05 13.09
C ALA A 37 4.47 10.65 11.74
N LEU A 38 3.55 10.82 10.79
CA LEU A 38 3.85 11.45 9.50
C LEU A 38 4.26 12.93 9.62
N LEU A 39 3.65 13.69 10.53
CA LEU A 39 4.07 15.07 10.81
C LEU A 39 5.48 15.11 11.42
N GLN A 40 5.81 14.15 12.29
CA GLN A 40 7.14 14.01 12.87
C GLN A 40 8.19 13.63 11.81
N ALA A 41 7.87 12.69 10.91
CA ALA A 41 8.72 12.34 9.78
C ALA A 41 9.03 13.56 8.89
N ARG A 42 8.02 14.38 8.56
CA ARG A 42 8.22 15.62 7.80
C ARG A 42 9.10 16.63 8.53
N ARG A 43 8.92 16.77 9.84
CA ARG A 43 9.76 17.64 10.66
C ARG A 43 11.20 17.16 10.70
N ALA A 44 11.42 15.87 10.94
CA ALA A 44 12.74 15.25 10.92
C ALA A 44 13.47 15.56 9.60
N ARG A 45 12.82 15.37 8.45
CA ARG A 45 13.39 15.75 7.14
C ARG A 45 13.78 17.21 7.02
N ARG A 46 12.91 18.12 7.46
CA ARG A 46 13.20 19.57 7.44
C ARG A 46 14.40 19.94 8.31
N GLU A 47 14.61 19.19 9.38
CA GLU A 47 15.72 19.35 10.31
C GLU A 47 16.96 18.52 9.89
N GLY A 48 16.93 17.83 8.75
CA GLY A 48 18.03 16.97 8.27
C GLY A 48 18.22 15.68 9.08
N ARG A 49 17.24 15.28 9.89
CA ARG A 49 17.24 14.03 10.66
C ARG A 49 16.58 12.90 9.87
N ASP A 50 16.96 11.67 10.18
CA ASP A 50 16.36 10.47 9.59
C ASP A 50 14.87 10.37 9.94
N PRO A 51 13.94 10.39 8.96
CA PRO A 51 12.51 10.25 9.21
C PRO A 51 12.04 8.81 9.42
N GLU A 52 12.89 7.81 9.16
CA GLU A 52 12.51 6.41 9.07
C GLU A 52 11.84 5.83 10.33
N PRO A 53 12.23 6.18 11.58
CA PRO A 53 11.57 5.66 12.78
C PRO A 53 10.05 5.92 12.80
N TRP A 54 9.65 7.14 12.40
CA TRP A 54 8.24 7.52 12.35
C TRP A 54 7.49 6.93 11.15
N LEU A 55 8.19 6.77 10.02
CA LEU A 55 7.61 6.11 8.84
C LEU A 55 7.40 4.61 9.11
N ALA A 56 8.30 3.97 9.84
CA ALA A 56 8.18 2.58 10.25
C ALA A 56 7.02 2.38 11.24
N GLU A 57 6.87 3.26 12.24
CA GLU A 57 5.73 3.26 13.16
C GLU A 57 4.40 3.39 12.41
N ALA A 58 4.30 4.37 11.50
CA ALA A 58 3.12 4.57 10.66
C ALA A 58 2.75 3.31 9.86
N ARG A 59 3.74 2.61 9.28
CA ARG A 59 3.52 1.33 8.57
C ARG A 59 3.03 0.23 9.50
N GLN A 60 3.65 0.08 10.66
CA GLN A 60 3.29 -0.96 11.62
C GLN A 60 1.84 -0.82 12.08
N VAL A 61 1.40 0.40 12.37
CA VAL A 61 0.00 0.66 12.77
C VAL A 61 -0.96 0.34 11.63
N LEU A 62 -0.68 0.78 10.39
CA LEU A 62 -1.56 0.48 9.25
C LEU A 62 -1.64 -1.03 8.96
N ALA A 63 -0.53 -1.76 9.11
CA ALA A 63 -0.48 -3.21 8.94
C ALA A 63 -1.29 -3.96 10.02
N ALA A 64 -1.31 -3.45 11.26
CA ALA A 64 -2.12 -4.00 12.35
C ALA A 64 -3.64 -3.79 12.13
N HIS A 65 -4.04 -2.88 11.24
CA HIS A 65 -5.44 -2.59 10.90
C HIS A 65 -5.73 -2.86 9.42
N PRO A 66 -5.73 -4.13 8.98
CA PRO A 66 -5.98 -4.48 7.58
C PRO A 66 -7.43 -4.13 7.18
N PRO A 67 -7.67 -3.67 5.93
CA PRO A 67 -8.99 -3.24 5.48
C PRO A 67 -10.12 -4.25 5.73
N GLU A 68 -9.83 -5.54 5.63
CA GLU A 68 -10.77 -6.66 5.80
C GLU A 68 -11.24 -6.83 7.25
N ALA A 69 -10.40 -6.46 8.23
CA ALA A 69 -10.76 -6.51 9.64
C ALA A 69 -11.70 -5.35 10.03
N MET A 70 -11.86 -4.34 9.17
CA MET A 70 -12.49 -3.07 9.51
C MET A 70 -13.97 -3.02 9.10
N ARG A 71 -14.85 -3.18 10.10
CA ARG A 71 -16.30 -3.16 9.88
C ARG A 71 -16.88 -1.75 9.77
N ALA A 72 -16.32 -0.76 10.46
CA ALA A 72 -16.82 0.61 10.48
C ALA A 72 -16.29 1.46 9.32
N SER A 73 -17.17 2.29 8.72
CA SER A 73 -16.86 3.11 7.54
C SER A 73 -15.83 4.20 7.85
N GLU A 74 -15.93 4.78 9.04
CA GLU A 74 -15.07 5.86 9.55
C GLU A 74 -13.64 5.36 9.72
N THR A 75 -13.48 4.16 10.28
CA THR A 75 -12.17 3.55 10.47
C THR A 75 -11.52 3.23 9.11
N ARG A 76 -12.28 2.64 8.16
CA ARG A 76 -11.76 2.41 6.79
C ARG A 76 -11.33 3.71 6.10
N SER A 77 -12.13 4.76 6.24
CA SER A 77 -11.84 6.08 5.67
C SER A 77 -10.58 6.70 6.29
N ALA A 78 -10.44 6.62 7.62
CA ALA A 78 -9.26 7.09 8.34
C ALA A 78 -8.00 6.33 7.92
N ARG A 79 -8.07 5.00 7.81
CA ARG A 79 -6.95 4.17 7.35
C ARG A 79 -6.55 4.52 5.92
N ARG A 80 -7.52 4.67 5.02
CA ARG A 80 -7.26 5.08 3.64
C ARG A 80 -6.51 6.42 3.61
N ALA A 81 -7.01 7.43 4.32
CA ALA A 81 -6.39 8.76 4.36
C ALA A 81 -4.97 8.72 4.97
N ALA A 82 -4.77 7.95 6.04
CA ALA A 82 -3.46 7.76 6.67
C ALA A 82 -2.46 7.06 5.73
N ALA A 83 -2.91 6.02 5.04
CA ALA A 83 -2.08 5.25 4.11
C ALA A 83 -1.74 6.05 2.83
N GLU A 84 -2.70 6.81 2.30
CA GLU A 84 -2.47 7.80 1.23
C GLU A 84 -1.42 8.83 1.63
N ARG A 85 -1.48 9.31 2.88
CA ARG A 85 -0.55 10.31 3.37
C ARG A 85 0.85 9.77 3.58
N LEU A 86 0.96 8.58 4.16
CA LEU A 86 2.22 7.88 4.27
C LEU A 86 2.82 7.70 2.89
N ALA A 87 2.02 7.30 1.90
CA ALA A 87 2.52 7.11 0.56
C ALA A 87 3.08 8.40 -0.08
N ALA A 88 2.39 9.53 0.08
CA ALA A 88 2.89 10.83 -0.35
C ALA A 88 4.18 11.24 0.37
N ASP A 89 4.28 10.94 1.67
CA ASP A 89 5.45 11.28 2.47
C ASP A 89 6.62 10.33 2.22
N THR A 90 6.40 9.07 1.82
CA THR A 90 7.50 8.14 1.55
C THR A 90 8.02 8.24 0.13
N GLY A 91 7.50 9.16 -0.71
CA GLY A 91 7.82 9.35 -2.12
C GLY A 91 9.32 9.35 -2.45
N GLY A 92 9.87 8.15 -2.61
CA GLY A 92 11.30 7.88 -2.84
C GLY A 92 11.50 6.38 -3.11
N ASP A 93 12.05 6.10 -4.29
CA ASP A 93 12.63 4.86 -4.85
C ASP A 93 11.93 3.50 -4.61
N GLY A 94 10.72 3.46 -4.07
CA GLY A 94 10.03 2.21 -3.78
C GLY A 94 8.52 2.27 -4.04
N ILE A 95 7.94 1.08 -4.16
CA ILE A 95 6.52 0.85 -4.35
C ILE A 95 5.85 0.74 -2.98
N LEU A 96 4.75 1.48 -2.81
CA LEU A 96 3.91 1.44 -1.63
C LEU A 96 2.52 0.94 -2.01
N THR A 97 2.03 -0.05 -1.29
CA THR A 97 0.71 -0.64 -1.54
C THR A 97 0.14 -1.17 -0.23
N PRO A 98 -1.17 -1.11 0.01
CA PRO A 98 -1.77 -1.87 1.10
C PRO A 98 -1.64 -3.37 0.82
N ALA A 99 -1.67 -4.20 1.86
CA ALA A 99 -1.59 -5.66 1.72
C ALA A 99 -2.65 -6.24 0.76
N ASP A 100 -3.80 -5.55 0.68
CA ASP A 100 -4.90 -5.94 -0.17
C ASP A 100 -4.72 -5.47 -1.64
N GLY A 101 -3.74 -4.62 -1.95
CA GLY A 101 -3.48 -4.11 -3.29
C GLY A 101 -4.50 -3.09 -3.81
N ALA A 102 -5.34 -2.50 -2.96
CA ALA A 102 -6.39 -1.57 -3.38
C ALA A 102 -5.87 -0.34 -4.14
N TRP A 103 -4.61 0.03 -3.93
CA TRP A 103 -3.94 1.10 -4.66
C TRP A 103 -2.43 0.88 -4.67
N ILE A 104 -1.72 1.57 -5.55
CA ILE A 104 -0.27 1.54 -5.65
C ILE A 104 0.24 2.98 -5.73
N VAL A 105 1.33 3.28 -5.02
CA VAL A 105 2.07 4.54 -5.15
C VAL A 105 3.53 4.22 -5.48
N TRP A 106 4.05 4.90 -6.50
CA TRP A 106 5.46 4.90 -6.85
C TRP A 106 5.85 6.30 -7.31
N GLY A 107 6.76 6.94 -6.57
CA GLY A 107 7.25 8.27 -6.89
C GLY A 107 6.10 9.25 -6.80
N THR A 108 5.78 9.94 -7.90
CA THR A 108 4.63 10.85 -7.99
C THR A 108 3.36 10.18 -8.52
N HIS A 109 3.42 8.93 -8.95
CA HIS A 109 2.28 8.22 -9.53
C HIS A 109 1.46 7.53 -8.44
N ARG A 110 0.13 7.64 -8.57
CA ARG A 110 -0.85 6.90 -7.77
C ARG A 110 -1.81 6.18 -8.69
N LEU A 111 -1.97 4.88 -8.49
CA LEU A 111 -2.91 4.04 -9.24
C LEU A 111 -3.96 3.45 -8.29
N GLU A 112 -5.22 3.83 -8.47
CA GLU A 112 -6.36 3.25 -7.75
C GLU A 112 -6.81 1.96 -8.44
N LEU A 113 -6.87 0.85 -7.68
CA LEU A 113 -7.25 -0.48 -8.14
C LEU A 113 -8.51 -1.02 -7.46
N GLY A 114 -9.11 -0.27 -6.53
CA GLY A 114 -10.26 -0.71 -5.73
C GLY A 114 -11.46 -1.22 -6.56
N THR A 115 -11.74 -0.60 -7.70
CA THR A 115 -12.80 -1.03 -8.65
C THR A 115 -12.27 -1.87 -9.82
N ARG A 116 -10.95 -2.01 -9.95
CA ARG A 116 -10.28 -2.72 -11.05
C ARG A 116 -9.84 -4.10 -10.58
N HIS A 117 -10.79 -4.91 -10.14
CA HIS A 117 -10.54 -6.16 -9.41
C HIS A 117 -9.59 -7.14 -10.13
N ALA A 118 -9.69 -7.26 -11.46
CA ALA A 118 -8.78 -8.12 -12.21
C ALA A 118 -7.33 -7.62 -12.15
N ILE A 119 -7.10 -6.32 -12.38
CA ILE A 119 -5.77 -5.70 -12.33
C ILE A 119 -5.20 -5.74 -10.91
N ARG A 120 -6.05 -5.55 -9.90
CA ARG A 120 -5.71 -5.72 -8.48
C ARG A 120 -5.19 -7.13 -8.18
N ARG A 121 -5.88 -8.17 -8.66
CA ARG A 121 -5.43 -9.56 -8.47
C ARG A 121 -4.15 -9.87 -9.23
N VAL A 122 -4.00 -9.37 -10.45
CA VAL A 122 -2.75 -9.47 -11.23
C VAL A 122 -1.60 -8.79 -10.47
N TRP A 123 -1.81 -7.63 -9.88
CA TRP A 123 -0.83 -6.96 -9.04
C TRP A 123 -0.39 -7.83 -7.86
N LEU A 124 -1.33 -8.38 -7.10
CA LEU A 124 -1.01 -9.25 -5.96
C LEU A 124 -0.24 -10.52 -6.39
N ALA A 125 -0.57 -11.11 -7.54
CA ALA A 125 0.16 -12.25 -8.08
C ALA A 125 1.62 -11.90 -8.48
N LEU A 126 1.86 -10.67 -8.95
CA LEU A 126 3.20 -10.17 -9.26
C LEU A 126 4.02 -9.87 -7.99
N VAL A 127 3.36 -9.40 -6.93
CA VAL A 127 3.96 -9.21 -5.61
C VAL A 127 4.38 -10.56 -5.01
N ASP A 128 3.52 -11.57 -5.08
CA ASP A 128 3.84 -12.93 -4.65
C ASP A 128 5.02 -13.53 -5.44
N ALA A 129 5.02 -13.38 -6.77
CA ALA A 129 6.15 -13.82 -7.61
C ALA A 129 7.47 -13.12 -7.30
N ARG A 130 7.43 -11.85 -6.91
CA ARG A 130 8.63 -11.14 -6.45
C ARG A 130 9.23 -11.81 -5.22
N ASP A 131 8.38 -12.22 -4.27
CA ASP A 131 8.82 -12.79 -3.01
C ASP A 131 9.38 -14.22 -3.20
N THR A 132 8.86 -14.98 -4.16
CA THR A 132 9.43 -16.28 -4.55
C THR A 132 10.63 -16.17 -5.50
N GLY A 133 10.74 -15.04 -6.21
CA GLY A 133 11.73 -14.82 -7.28
C GLY A 133 11.37 -15.53 -8.59
N GLU A 134 10.19 -16.14 -8.69
CA GLU A 134 9.74 -16.89 -9.86
C GLU A 134 8.79 -16.04 -10.71
N PRO A 135 9.07 -15.83 -12.02
CA PRO A 135 8.17 -15.07 -12.88
C PRO A 135 6.81 -15.77 -13.04
N ARG A 136 5.72 -15.00 -13.13
CA ARG A 136 4.39 -15.54 -13.46
C ARG A 136 4.15 -15.56 -14.95
N SER A 137 3.73 -16.71 -15.45
CA SER A 137 3.32 -16.89 -16.84
C SER A 137 2.05 -16.09 -17.16
N VAL A 138 1.74 -15.96 -18.44
CA VAL A 138 0.50 -15.30 -18.89
C VAL A 138 -0.71 -16.07 -18.37
N GLU A 139 -0.65 -17.40 -18.39
CA GLU A 139 -1.71 -18.30 -17.94
C GLU A 139 -1.94 -18.15 -16.43
N GLU A 140 -0.88 -18.07 -15.63
CA GLU A 140 -0.97 -17.87 -14.18
C GLU A 140 -1.55 -16.50 -13.83
N LEU A 141 -1.08 -15.43 -14.50
CA LEU A 141 -1.63 -14.09 -14.31
C LEU A 141 -3.08 -14.00 -14.77
N PHE A 142 -3.46 -14.73 -15.82
CA PHE A 142 -4.85 -14.80 -16.25
C PHE A 142 -5.71 -15.50 -15.19
N ALA A 143 -5.28 -16.66 -14.68
CA ALA A 143 -6.00 -17.39 -13.64
C ALA A 143 -6.18 -16.56 -12.37
N ALA A 144 -5.16 -15.80 -11.97
CA ALA A 144 -5.25 -14.86 -10.85
C ALA A 144 -6.20 -13.69 -11.16
N GLY A 145 -6.05 -13.07 -12.34
CA GLY A 145 -6.84 -11.90 -12.75
C GLY A 145 -8.32 -12.19 -12.98
N TRP A 146 -8.67 -13.36 -13.48
CA TRP A 146 -10.03 -13.75 -13.89
C TRP A 146 -10.36 -15.16 -13.38
N PRO A 147 -10.51 -15.32 -12.04
CA PRO A 147 -10.71 -16.63 -11.44
C PRO A 147 -12.02 -17.26 -11.93
N GLY A 148 -11.94 -18.51 -12.37
CA GLY A 148 -13.09 -19.27 -12.89
C GLY A 148 -13.50 -18.92 -14.32
N GLU A 149 -12.86 -17.96 -14.97
CA GLU A 149 -13.09 -17.68 -16.39
C GLU A 149 -12.22 -18.57 -17.27
N SER A 150 -12.77 -18.97 -18.43
CA SER A 150 -12.03 -19.61 -19.51
C SER A 150 -12.10 -18.72 -20.75
N ALA A 151 -10.96 -18.50 -21.39
CA ALA A 151 -10.84 -17.72 -22.61
C ALA A 151 -9.93 -18.44 -23.59
N ARG A 152 -10.12 -18.17 -24.89
CA ARG A 152 -9.13 -18.55 -25.91
C ARG A 152 -7.77 -17.94 -25.56
N GLN A 153 -6.69 -18.65 -25.85
CA GLN A 153 -5.30 -18.24 -25.52
C GLN A 153 -5.01 -16.78 -25.89
N ASP A 154 -5.32 -16.36 -27.11
CA ASP A 154 -5.08 -14.98 -27.55
C ASP A 154 -5.85 -13.94 -26.73
N ALA A 155 -7.11 -14.23 -26.39
CA ALA A 155 -7.94 -13.34 -25.58
C ALA A 155 -7.48 -13.26 -24.11
N ALA A 156 -7.02 -14.38 -23.55
CA ALA A 156 -6.41 -14.40 -22.21
C ALA A 156 -5.12 -13.57 -22.19
N ARG A 157 -4.27 -13.77 -23.21
CA ARG A 157 -3.03 -13.01 -23.40
C ARG A 157 -3.29 -11.52 -23.47
N ASP A 158 -4.20 -11.07 -24.33
CA ASP A 158 -4.45 -9.64 -24.52
C ASP A 158 -4.95 -8.95 -23.25
N ARG A 159 -5.78 -9.63 -22.45
CA ARG A 159 -6.24 -9.12 -21.15
C ARG A 159 -5.10 -8.98 -20.15
N VAL A 160 -4.23 -9.97 -20.04
CA VAL A 160 -3.03 -9.90 -19.17
C VAL A 160 -2.12 -8.77 -19.61
N TYR A 161 -1.86 -8.65 -20.90
CA TYR A 161 -1.01 -7.59 -21.45
C TYR A 161 -1.62 -6.22 -21.19
N HIS A 162 -2.95 -6.08 -21.29
CA HIS A 162 -3.63 -4.84 -20.95
C HIS A 162 -3.54 -4.52 -19.44
N ALA A 163 -3.67 -5.51 -18.56
CA ALA A 163 -3.50 -5.33 -17.13
C ALA A 163 -2.06 -4.87 -16.79
N VAL A 164 -1.05 -5.55 -17.33
CA VAL A 164 0.37 -5.18 -17.17
C VAL A 164 0.65 -3.80 -17.75
N ALA A 165 0.14 -3.48 -18.94
CA ALA A 165 0.31 -2.16 -19.55
C ALA A 165 -0.32 -1.06 -18.69
N THR A 166 -1.46 -1.33 -18.06
CA THR A 166 -2.11 -0.38 -17.13
C THR A 166 -1.23 -0.15 -15.89
N LEU A 167 -0.66 -1.21 -15.32
CA LEU A 167 0.28 -1.10 -14.19
C LEU A 167 1.52 -0.29 -14.58
N ARG A 168 2.14 -0.59 -15.72
CA ARG A 168 3.32 0.13 -16.24
C ARG A 168 3.06 1.62 -16.46
N LYS A 169 1.90 1.96 -17.06
CA LYS A 169 1.46 3.36 -17.22
C LYS A 169 1.17 4.05 -15.89
N GLY A 170 0.80 3.30 -14.86
CA GLY A 170 0.59 3.78 -13.50
C GLY A 170 1.87 4.05 -12.72
N GLY A 171 3.03 4.06 -13.38
CA GLY A 171 4.33 4.33 -12.77
C GLY A 171 5.21 3.08 -12.60
N LEU A 172 4.68 1.87 -12.85
CA LEU A 172 5.41 0.61 -12.65
C LEU A 172 6.33 0.19 -13.82
N GLY A 173 6.60 1.10 -14.75
CA GLY A 173 7.18 0.81 -16.06
C GLY A 173 8.43 -0.04 -16.03
N ASP A 174 9.40 0.36 -15.22
CA ASP A 174 10.73 -0.26 -15.16
C ASP A 174 10.83 -1.40 -14.14
N ALA A 175 9.96 -1.44 -13.12
CA ALA A 175 9.96 -2.57 -12.17
C ALA A 175 9.26 -3.80 -12.74
N LEU A 176 8.36 -3.66 -13.72
CA LEU A 176 7.69 -4.81 -14.33
C LEU A 176 8.52 -5.32 -15.50
N GLN A 177 9.30 -6.35 -15.23
CA GLN A 177 10.20 -6.98 -16.19
C GLN A 177 9.50 -8.14 -16.90
N ARG A 178 9.75 -8.25 -18.20
CA ARG A 178 9.36 -9.43 -18.98
C ARG A 178 10.57 -10.35 -19.10
N THR A 179 10.39 -11.58 -18.68
CA THR A 179 11.38 -12.66 -18.68
C THR A 179 10.91 -13.79 -19.60
N GLU A 180 11.74 -14.82 -19.77
CA GLU A 180 11.39 -16.02 -20.53
C GLU A 180 10.19 -16.76 -19.90
N GLY A 181 10.08 -16.79 -18.57
CA GLY A 181 9.00 -17.45 -17.82
C GLY A 181 7.73 -16.61 -17.67
N GLY A 182 7.72 -15.35 -18.11
CA GLY A 182 6.57 -14.46 -18.00
C GLY A 182 6.91 -13.10 -17.41
N TRP A 183 6.13 -12.62 -16.46
CA TRP A 183 6.30 -11.31 -15.84
C TRP A 183 6.79 -11.43 -14.40
N LEU A 184 7.75 -10.58 -14.05
CA LEU A 184 8.29 -10.49 -12.69
C LEU A 184 8.32 -9.02 -12.27
N LEU A 185 7.94 -8.77 -11.02
CA LEU A 185 8.21 -7.50 -10.39
C LEU A 185 9.65 -7.52 -9.85
N ASP A 186 10.45 -6.54 -10.24
CA ASP A 186 11.87 -6.44 -9.95
C ASP A 186 12.13 -6.55 -8.43
N PRO A 187 12.84 -7.59 -7.95
CA PRO A 187 13.14 -7.76 -6.54
C PRO A 187 14.04 -6.65 -6.00
N GLY A 188 14.84 -6.00 -6.85
CA GLY A 188 15.69 -4.87 -6.51
C GLY A 188 14.91 -3.59 -6.20
N VAL A 189 13.65 -3.49 -6.61
CA VAL A 189 12.79 -2.35 -6.26
C VAL A 189 12.21 -2.57 -4.86
N PRO A 190 12.45 -1.65 -3.90
CA PRO A 190 11.85 -1.71 -2.58
C PRO A 190 10.32 -1.74 -2.65
N LEU A 191 9.70 -2.79 -2.13
CA LEU A 191 8.26 -2.88 -1.95
C LEU A 191 7.94 -2.78 -0.45
N ARG A 192 7.01 -1.90 -0.07
CA ARG A 192 6.60 -1.74 1.33
C ARG A 192 5.08 -1.75 1.44
N PHE A 193 4.59 -2.55 2.38
CA PHE A 193 3.17 -2.60 2.70
C PHE A 193 2.77 -1.50 3.68
N VAL A 194 1.54 -0.99 3.51
CA VAL A 194 0.89 -0.05 4.42
C VAL A 194 -0.41 -0.61 4.97
#